data_AF-A0A2G9TLN6-F1
#
_entry.id   AF-A0A2G9TLN6-F1
#
_cell.length_a   1.000
_cell.length_b   1.000
_cell.length_c   1.000
_cell.angle_alpha   90.00
_cell.angle_beta   90.00
_cell.angle_gamma   90.00
#
_symmetry.space_group_name_H-M   'P 1'
#
loop_
_entity.id
_entity.type
_entity.pdbx_description
1 polymer ?
#
loop_
_entity_poly.entity_id
_entity_poly.type
_entity_poly.pdbx_seq_one_letter_code
_entity_poly.pdbx_strand_id
1 'polypeptide(L)'
;KFHHKKFVWHKSNDYVIAFTLSANRKEENGVKHLKVVRLKRERFCDPSIHAGKDSYCMQEIEQFACRGDSGSGVMQKASPRKDYVMGVLSRGLDCDVIQQAMKRHLKRADDQFRGTVVTDTRNYLDWICLHSGVCEKHINRWRMKKHRIVMIY
;
A
#
# COMPACT_ATOMS: atom_id res chain seq x y z
N LYS A 1 -2.39 38.07 2.74
CA LYS A 1 -2.19 37.20 3.93
C LYS A 1 -2.41 35.75 3.51
N PHE A 2 -1.33 34.96 3.37
CA PHE A 2 -1.40 33.55 2.99
C PHE A 2 -1.78 32.72 4.21
N HIS A 3 -2.96 32.10 4.19
CA HIS A 3 -3.33 31.10 5.19
C HIS A 3 -2.67 29.77 4.82
N HIS A 4 -1.59 29.43 5.54
CA HIS A 4 -1.11 28.05 5.63
C HIS A 4 -2.22 27.18 6.25
N LYS A 5 -3.01 26.49 5.42
CA LYS A 5 -3.84 25.38 5.89
C LYS A 5 -2.90 24.21 6.20
N LYS A 6 -2.44 24.14 7.46
CA LYS A 6 -1.98 22.88 8.07
C LYS A 6 -3.14 21.90 7.95
N PHE A 7 -3.00 20.86 7.11
CA PHE A 7 -3.89 19.71 7.15
C PHE A 7 -3.60 18.97 8.45
N VAL A 8 -4.38 19.28 9.48
CA VAL A 8 -4.44 18.52 10.73
C VAL A 8 -5.27 17.28 10.42
N TRP A 9 -4.61 16.13 10.28
CA TRP A 9 -5.29 14.85 10.20
C TRP A 9 -5.87 14.51 11.58
N HIS A 10 -7.19 14.33 11.66
CA HIS A 10 -7.84 13.84 12.87
C HIS A 10 -7.28 12.46 13.24
N LYS A 11 -6.99 12.27 14.53
CA LYS A 11 -6.60 11.01 15.17
C LYS A 11 -7.69 9.93 15.00
N SER A 12 -7.79 9.33 13.83
CA SER A 12 -8.54 8.10 13.60
C SER A 12 -7.52 7.05 13.22
N ASN A 13 -7.37 6.03 14.06
CA ASN A 13 -6.32 5.02 13.95
C ASN A 13 -6.20 4.44 12.52
N ASP A 14 -4.96 4.36 12.06
CA ASP A 14 -4.49 4.18 10.68
C ASP A 14 -4.89 2.86 10.00
N TYR A 15 -6.17 2.66 9.71
CA TYR A 15 -6.61 1.52 8.90
C TYR A 15 -6.55 1.85 7.41
N VAL A 16 -5.75 1.09 6.68
CA VAL A 16 -5.60 1.22 5.22
C VAL A 16 -5.96 -0.12 4.58
N ILE A 17 -6.73 -0.06 3.51
CA ILE A 17 -7.25 -1.23 2.80
C ILE A 17 -6.33 -1.52 1.62
N ALA A 18 -5.66 -2.68 1.62
CA ALA A 18 -5.03 -3.18 0.42
C ALA A 18 -6.01 -4.06 -0.35
N PHE A 19 -6.04 -3.90 -1.67
CA PHE A 19 -6.81 -4.76 -2.57
C PHE A 19 -5.88 -5.76 -3.24
N THR A 20 -6.01 -7.04 -2.88
CA THR A 20 -5.18 -8.09 -3.45
C THR A 20 -5.91 -8.84 -4.55
N LEU A 21 -5.23 -9.08 -5.68
CA LEU A 21 -5.76 -9.91 -6.78
C LEU A 21 -5.33 -11.34 -6.52
N SER A 22 -6.23 -12.15 -5.96
CA SER A 22 -5.96 -13.57 -5.72
C SER A 22 -5.88 -14.34 -7.05
N ALA A 23 -4.68 -14.52 -7.59
CA ALA A 23 -4.43 -15.25 -8.83
C ALA A 23 -4.59 -16.79 -8.73
N ASN A 24 -4.86 -17.35 -7.54
CA ASN A 24 -4.78 -18.79 -7.28
C ASN A 24 -6.13 -19.52 -7.01
N ARG A 25 -7.27 -18.93 -7.36
CA ARG A 25 -8.53 -19.70 -7.42
C ARG A 25 -8.93 -19.84 -8.88
N LYS A 26 -9.06 -21.08 -9.36
CA LYS A 26 -9.69 -21.43 -10.65
C LYS A 26 -10.87 -20.49 -10.85
N GLU A 27 -10.82 -19.71 -11.93
CA GLU A 27 -11.90 -18.84 -12.37
C GLU A 27 -13.18 -19.67 -12.52
N GLU A 28 -14.10 -19.55 -11.57
CA GLU A 28 -15.51 -19.69 -11.87
C GLU A 28 -16.03 -18.27 -12.12
N ASN A 29 -16.33 -17.98 -13.40
CA ASN A 29 -17.14 -16.85 -13.87
C ASN A 29 -16.49 -15.46 -14.02
N GLY A 30 -15.16 -15.33 -14.10
CA GLY A 30 -14.52 -14.07 -14.57
C GLY A 30 -14.72 -12.84 -13.68
N VAL A 31 -15.20 -13.02 -12.44
CA VAL A 31 -15.35 -11.95 -11.46
C VAL A 31 -14.06 -11.83 -10.65
N LYS A 32 -13.30 -10.75 -10.84
CA LYS A 32 -12.14 -10.43 -9.99
C LYS A 32 -12.64 -10.13 -8.58
N HIS A 33 -12.46 -11.08 -7.66
CA HIS A 33 -12.78 -10.88 -6.25
C HIS A 33 -11.73 -9.98 -5.59
N LEU A 34 -12.11 -8.74 -5.32
CA LEU A 34 -11.34 -7.80 -4.52
C LEU A 34 -11.35 -8.27 -3.06
N LYS A 35 -10.18 -8.69 -2.56
CA LYS A 35 -10.03 -9.03 -1.15
C LYS A 35 -9.48 -7.83 -0.38
N VAL A 36 -10.14 -7.49 0.72
CA VAL A 36 -9.84 -6.33 1.57
C VAL A 36 -8.95 -6.77 2.73
N VAL A 37 -7.69 -6.33 2.73
CA VAL A 37 -6.78 -6.54 3.85
C VAL A 37 -6.70 -5.28 4.70
N ARG A 38 -6.86 -5.42 6.02
CA ARG A 38 -6.71 -4.32 6.97
C ARG A 38 -5.25 -4.20 7.39
N LEU A 39 -4.69 -3.03 7.14
CA LEU A 39 -3.32 -2.69 7.49
C LEU A 39 -3.32 -1.61 8.57
N LYS A 40 -2.40 -1.73 9.53
CA LYS A 40 -2.09 -0.72 10.53
C LYS A 40 -0.70 -0.18 10.30
N ARG A 41 -0.54 1.14 10.27
CA ARG A 41 0.77 1.75 10.07
C ARG A 41 1.70 1.51 11.25
N GLU A 42 2.92 1.08 10.94
CA GLU A 42 3.99 0.95 11.92
C GLU A 42 4.85 2.22 11.97
N ARG A 43 5.37 2.53 13.15
CA ARG A 43 6.30 3.65 13.32
C ARG A 43 7.67 3.35 12.70
N PHE A 44 8.09 2.09 12.77
CA PHE A 44 9.36 1.60 12.27
C PHE A 44 9.16 0.24 11.60
N CYS A 45 9.88 0.02 10.50
CA CYS A 45 9.97 -1.28 9.86
C CYS A 45 10.68 -2.30 10.75
N ASP A 46 10.42 -3.57 10.51
CA ASP A 46 11.22 -4.64 11.10
C ASP A 46 12.70 -4.45 10.70
N PRO A 47 13.67 -4.53 11.65
CA PRO A 47 15.08 -4.34 11.35
C PRO A 47 15.65 -5.30 10.30
N SER A 48 15.01 -6.46 10.10
CA SER A 48 15.40 -7.45 9.08
C SER A 48 15.01 -7.04 7.66
N ILE A 49 14.26 -5.94 7.48
CA ILE A 49 13.71 -5.52 6.21
C ILE A 49 14.36 -4.23 5.74
N HIS A 50 14.92 -4.29 4.53
CA HIS A 50 15.43 -3.12 3.85
C HIS A 50 14.28 -2.36 3.18
N ALA A 51 13.81 -1.28 3.82
CA ALA A 51 12.80 -0.37 3.26
C ALA A 51 13.45 0.93 2.78
N GLY A 52 13.04 1.40 1.60
CA GLY A 52 13.47 2.69 1.06
C GLY A 52 12.93 3.87 1.88
N LYS A 53 13.55 5.06 1.74
CA LYS A 53 13.13 6.30 2.42
C LYS A 53 11.74 6.78 1.99
N ASP A 54 11.30 6.34 0.82
CA ASP A 54 10.02 6.61 0.18
C ASP A 54 8.94 5.60 0.59
N SER A 55 9.25 4.69 1.52
CA SER A 55 8.38 3.60 1.92
C SER A 55 8.01 3.69 3.39
N TYR A 56 6.89 3.09 3.76
CA TYR A 56 6.47 2.90 5.15
C TYR A 56 6.03 1.47 5.39
N CYS A 57 6.19 1.01 6.63
CA CYS A 57 5.83 -0.34 7.02
C CYS A 57 4.44 -0.40 7.62
N MET A 58 3.79 -1.52 7.36
CA MET A 58 2.45 -1.82 7.83
C MET A 58 2.45 -3.18 8.52
N GLN A 59 1.56 -3.28 9.48
CA GLN A 59 1.19 -4.49 10.16
C GLN A 59 -0.15 -4.98 9.61
N GLU A 60 -0.24 -6.27 9.32
CA GLU A 60 -1.46 -6.90 8.84
C GLU A 60 -2.35 -7.34 9.98
N ILE A 61 -3.64 -6.99 9.89
CA ILE A 61 -4.67 -7.32 10.88
C ILE A 61 -5.64 -8.30 10.24
N GLU A 62 -5.74 -9.50 10.81
CA GLU A 62 -6.65 -10.60 10.45
C GLU A 62 -6.37 -11.29 9.11
N GLN A 63 -6.14 -10.52 8.05
CA GLN A 63 -5.84 -11.00 6.71
C GLN A 63 -4.44 -10.59 6.29
N PHE A 64 -3.85 -11.37 5.38
CA PHE A 64 -2.47 -11.19 4.99
C PHE A 64 -2.32 -10.89 3.50
N ALA A 65 -1.45 -9.94 3.16
CA ALA A 65 -1.04 -9.66 1.80
C ALA A 65 0.24 -10.45 1.51
N CYS A 66 0.21 -11.22 0.43
CA CYS A 66 1.30 -12.10 0.03
C CYS A 66 2.28 -11.37 -0.90
N ARG A 67 3.47 -11.96 -1.09
CA ARG A 67 4.42 -11.50 -2.14
C ARG A 67 3.76 -11.35 -3.52
N GLY A 68 2.83 -12.23 -3.86
CA GLY A 68 2.08 -12.19 -5.12
C GLY A 68 1.15 -10.97 -5.27
N ASP A 69 0.87 -10.25 -4.18
CA ASP A 69 0.01 -9.08 -4.18
C ASP A 69 0.80 -7.76 -4.39
N SER A 70 2.11 -7.86 -4.60
CA SER A 70 2.95 -6.69 -4.86
C SER A 70 2.47 -5.94 -6.12
N GLY A 71 2.44 -4.62 -6.05
CA GLY A 71 1.85 -3.75 -7.06
C GLY A 71 0.40 -3.32 -6.74
N SER A 72 -0.24 -3.94 -5.76
CA SER A 72 -1.59 -3.57 -5.34
C SER A 72 -1.67 -2.18 -4.70
N GLY A 73 -2.78 -1.49 -4.94
CA GLY A 73 -3.07 -0.20 -4.31
C GLY A 73 -3.45 -0.34 -2.83
N VAL A 74 -2.88 0.54 -2.01
CA VAL A 74 -3.13 0.64 -0.56
C VAL A 74 -3.95 1.91 -0.32
N MET A 75 -5.20 1.77 0.10
CA MET A 75 -6.23 2.82 0.08
C MET A 75 -6.69 3.25 1.47
N GLN A 76 -6.69 4.55 1.74
CA GLN A 76 -7.25 5.14 2.97
C GLN A 76 -8.62 5.73 2.67
N LYS A 77 -9.58 5.39 3.52
CA LYS A 77 -10.92 5.97 3.44
C LYS A 77 -10.89 7.44 3.81
N ALA A 78 -11.34 8.31 2.90
CA ALA A 78 -11.32 9.76 3.12
C ALA A 78 -12.71 10.32 3.37
N SER A 79 -13.72 9.79 2.68
CA SER A 79 -15.11 10.15 2.85
C SER A 79 -16.00 8.96 2.48
N PRO A 80 -17.33 9.01 2.73
CA PRO A 80 -18.24 7.94 2.32
C PRO A 80 -18.26 7.65 0.81
N ARG A 81 -17.74 8.57 -0.03
CA ARG A 81 -17.79 8.48 -1.49
C ARG A 81 -16.42 8.50 -2.16
N LYS A 82 -15.34 8.65 -1.38
CA LYS A 82 -13.98 8.81 -1.91
C LYS A 82 -12.95 8.20 -0.99
N ASP A 83 -12.06 7.45 -1.61
CA ASP A 83 -10.88 6.85 -0.99
C ASP A 83 -9.64 7.36 -1.71
N TYR A 84 -8.52 7.45 -1.00
CA TYR A 84 -7.24 7.83 -1.55
C TYR A 84 -6.29 6.65 -1.61
N VAL A 85 -5.60 6.47 -2.72
CA VAL A 85 -4.48 5.53 -2.81
C VAL A 85 -3.28 6.18 -2.13
N MET A 86 -2.97 5.72 -0.92
CA MET A 86 -1.86 6.22 -0.10
C MET A 86 -0.52 5.61 -0.47
N GLY A 87 -0.55 4.45 -1.13
CA GLY A 87 0.66 3.76 -1.50
C GLY A 87 0.43 2.58 -2.42
N VAL A 88 1.53 1.95 -2.82
CA VAL A 88 1.56 0.70 -3.56
C VAL A 88 2.26 -0.34 -2.71
N LEU A 89 1.64 -1.52 -2.56
CA LEU A 89 2.24 -2.64 -1.85
C LEU A 89 3.53 -3.05 -2.57
N SER A 90 4.68 -2.83 -1.95
CA SER A 90 5.99 -3.15 -2.52
C SER A 90 6.46 -4.54 -2.11
N ARG A 91 6.21 -4.91 -0.85
CA ARG A 91 6.56 -6.23 -0.31
C ARG A 91 5.42 -6.74 0.56
N GLY A 92 4.83 -7.87 0.17
CA GLY A 92 3.97 -8.67 1.02
C GLY A 92 4.73 -9.74 1.79
N LEU A 93 4.01 -10.46 2.64
CA LEU A 93 4.54 -11.54 3.46
C LEU A 93 4.73 -12.85 2.69
N ASP A 94 5.47 -13.77 3.30
CA ASP A 94 5.63 -15.14 2.80
C ASP A 94 4.43 -16.01 3.21
N CYS A 95 3.52 -16.24 2.27
CA CYS A 95 2.26 -16.89 2.56
C CYS A 95 2.35 -18.39 2.80
N ASP A 96 3.43 -19.05 2.37
CA ASP A 96 3.67 -20.45 2.71
C ASP A 96 4.00 -20.58 4.20
N VAL A 97 4.82 -19.66 4.72
CA VAL A 97 5.17 -19.58 6.14
C VAL A 97 3.93 -19.28 6.98
N ILE A 98 3.10 -18.32 6.56
CA ILE A 98 1.84 -17.99 7.23
C ILE A 98 0.91 -19.20 7.23
N GLN A 99 0.72 -19.84 6.08
CA GLN A 99 -0.20 -20.97 5.97
C GLN A 99 0.24 -22.13 6.87
N GLN A 100 1.53 -22.39 6.98
CA GLN A 100 2.07 -23.39 7.91
C GLN A 100 1.84 -23.00 9.37
N ALA A 101 2.09 -21.74 9.74
CA ALA A 101 1.85 -21.23 11.09
C ALA A 101 0.36 -21.30 11.47
N MET A 102 -0.53 -20.96 10.53
CA MET A 102 -2.00 -21.09 10.68
C MET A 102 -2.43 -22.54 10.88
N LYS A 103 -1.92 -23.46 10.05
CA LYS A 103 -2.26 -24.90 10.11
C LYS A 103 -1.80 -25.56 11.41
N ARG A 104 -0.67 -25.13 11.97
CA ARG A 104 -0.12 -25.69 13.21
C ARG A 104 -0.77 -25.14 14.48
N HIS A 105 -1.80 -24.30 14.37
CA HIS A 105 -2.40 -23.56 15.49
C HIS A 105 -1.35 -22.83 16.36
N LEU A 106 -0.20 -22.47 15.77
CA LEU A 106 0.89 -21.81 16.48
C LEU A 106 0.58 -20.33 16.76
N LYS A 107 -0.65 -19.87 16.50
CA LYS A 107 -1.11 -18.56 16.93
C LYS A 107 -1.13 -18.51 18.45
N ARG A 108 -0.01 -18.10 19.05
CA ARG A 108 -0.10 -17.21 20.20
C ARG A 108 -0.78 -15.94 19.69
N ALA A 109 -1.71 -15.40 20.48
CA ALA A 109 -2.47 -14.21 20.12
C ALA A 109 -1.60 -12.99 19.76
N ASP A 110 -0.29 -13.06 20.05
CA ASP A 110 0.71 -12.01 19.81
C ASP A 110 1.65 -12.24 18.60
N ASP A 111 1.55 -13.35 17.86
CA ASP A 111 2.37 -13.54 16.64
C ASP A 111 1.82 -12.67 15.50
N GLN A 112 2.19 -11.40 15.56
CA GLN A 112 1.87 -10.39 14.58
C GLN A 112 2.81 -10.59 13.39
N PHE A 113 2.26 -10.96 12.23
CA PHE A 113 3.07 -11.02 11.03
C PHE A 113 3.42 -9.60 10.57
N ARG A 114 4.70 -9.27 10.70
CA ARG A 114 5.27 -7.98 10.35
C ARG A 114 6.05 -8.10 9.06
N GLY A 115 6.20 -6.98 8.38
CA GLY A 115 7.09 -6.87 7.23
C GLY A 115 6.44 -6.53 5.90
N THR A 116 5.19 -6.09 5.95
CA THR A 116 4.54 -5.48 4.79
C THR A 116 5.13 -4.09 4.56
N VAL A 117 5.66 -3.86 3.37
CA VAL A 117 6.28 -2.59 2.96
C VAL A 117 5.44 -1.96 1.87
N VAL A 118 5.14 -0.68 2.03
CA VAL A 118 4.32 0.10 1.09
C VAL A 118 5.10 1.31 0.63
N THR A 119 5.19 1.50 -0.69
CA THR A 119 5.78 2.70 -1.29
C THR A 119 4.77 3.84 -1.23
N ASP A 120 5.16 4.99 -0.68
CA ASP A 120 4.31 6.17 -0.52
C ASP A 120 4.11 6.90 -1.84
N THR A 121 2.89 6.84 -2.39
CA THR A 121 2.55 7.47 -3.69
C THR A 121 2.68 8.99 -3.66
N ARG A 122 2.64 9.62 -2.48
CA ARG A 122 2.75 11.08 -2.34
C ARG A 122 4.12 11.61 -2.75
N ASN A 123 5.15 10.79 -2.61
CA ASN A 123 6.51 11.13 -3.04
C ASN A 123 6.66 11.11 -4.57
N TYR A 124 5.67 10.57 -5.29
CA TYR A 124 5.72 10.32 -6.73
C TYR A 124 4.60 11.04 -7.51
N LEU A 125 3.90 12.00 -6.89
CA LEU A 125 2.78 12.69 -7.54
C LEU A 125 3.15 13.38 -8.86
N ASP A 126 4.33 14.00 -8.93
CA ASP A 126 4.83 14.62 -10.17
C ASP A 126 5.07 13.57 -11.25
N TRP A 127 5.69 12.44 -10.90
CA TRP A 127 5.93 11.34 -11.82
C TRP A 127 4.61 10.72 -12.31
N ILE A 128 3.64 10.50 -11.42
CA ILE A 128 2.31 9.99 -11.74
C ILE A 128 1.58 10.97 -12.67
N CYS A 129 1.54 12.25 -12.34
CA CYS A 129 0.90 13.29 -13.15
C CYS A 129 1.53 13.42 -14.54
N LEU A 130 2.85 13.28 -14.64
CA LEU A 130 3.58 13.31 -15.90
C LEU A 130 3.21 12.17 -16.84
N HIS A 131 3.04 10.95 -16.31
CA HIS A 131 2.83 9.73 -17.11
C HIS A 131 1.37 9.34 -17.30
N SER A 132 0.50 9.60 -16.31
CA SER A 132 -0.93 9.28 -16.38
C SER A 132 -1.79 10.45 -16.87
N GLY A 133 -1.28 11.68 -16.76
CA GLY A 133 -2.05 12.91 -16.99
C GLY A 133 -3.02 13.28 -15.84
N VAL A 134 -3.14 12.45 -14.80
CA VAL A 134 -3.97 12.70 -13.62
C VAL A 134 -3.17 13.51 -12.60
N CYS A 135 -3.57 14.75 -12.36
CA CYS A 135 -2.79 15.71 -11.59
C CYS A 135 -3.60 16.33 -10.46
N GLU A 136 -2.96 16.48 -9.30
CA GLU A 136 -3.48 17.28 -8.19
C GLU A 136 -3.36 18.77 -8.50
N LYS A 137 -4.27 19.57 -7.94
CA LYS A 137 -4.35 21.02 -8.22
C LYS A 137 -3.08 21.80 -7.89
N HIS A 138 -2.27 21.29 -6.96
CA HIS A 138 -1.04 21.94 -6.52
C HIS A 138 0.19 21.59 -7.38
N ILE A 139 0.07 20.64 -8.32
CA ILE A 139 1.18 20.24 -9.20
C ILE A 139 1.28 21.22 -10.37
N ASN A 140 2.45 21.83 -10.53
CA ASN A 140 2.70 22.75 -11.65
C ASN A 140 3.27 21.99 -12.85
N ARG A 141 2.39 21.66 -13.81
CA ARG A 141 2.74 20.90 -15.02
C ARG A 141 3.83 21.56 -15.88
N TRP A 142 3.88 22.89 -15.90
CA TRP A 142 4.82 23.65 -16.72
C TRP A 142 6.27 23.54 -16.25
N ARG A 143 6.48 23.13 -15.00
CA ARG A 143 7.81 22.94 -14.42
C ARG A 143 8.32 21.50 -14.55
N MET A 144 7.48 20.56 -14.98
CA MET A 144 7.86 19.16 -15.07
C MET A 144 8.65 18.90 -16.36
N LYS A 145 9.86 18.34 -16.23
CA LYS A 145 10.66 17.89 -17.37
C LYS A 145 10.38 16.42 -17.65
N LYS A 146 10.05 16.10 -18.90
CA LYS A 146 9.99 14.71 -19.36
C LYS A 146 11.40 14.13 -19.40
N HIS A 147 11.76 13.35 -18.39
CA HIS A 147 12.94 12.51 -18.46
C HIS A 147 12.59 11.24 -19.24
N ARG A 148 13.43 10.88 -20.21
CA ARG A 148 13.24 9.68 -21.02
C ARG A 148 13.51 8.48 -20.12
N ILE A 149 12.46 7.74 -19.76
CA ILE A 149 12.62 6.48 -19.02
C ILE A 149 13.16 5.45 -20.01
N VAL A 150 14.39 5.00 -19.79
CA VAL A 150 14.95 3.86 -20.52
C VAL A 150 14.67 2.63 -19.66
N MET A 151 13.85 1.71 -20.16
CA MET A 151 13.72 0.40 -19.53
C MET A 151 15.02 -0.36 -19.74
N ILE A 152 15.72 -0.66 -18.65
CA ILE A 152 16.86 -1.57 -18.65
C ILE A 152 16.27 -2.96 -18.44
N TYR A 153 16.38 -3.80 -19.47
CA TYR A 153 15.98 -5.21 -19.45
C TYR A 153 17.16 -6.09 -19.06
#